data_AF-A0A932MUL0-F1
#
_entry.id   AF-A0A932MUL0-F1
#
_cell.length_a   1.000
_cell.length_b   1.000
_cell.length_c   1.000
_cell.angle_alpha   90.00
_cell.angle_beta   90.00
_cell.angle_gamma   90.00
#
_symmetry.space_group_name_H-M   'P 1'
#
loop_
_entity.id
_entity.type
_entity.pdbx_description
1 polymer ?
#
loop_
_entity_poly.entity_id
_entity_poly.type
_entity_poly.pdbx_seq_one_letter_code
_entity_poly.pdbx_strand_id
1 'polypeptide(L)'
;MKQEYWINVKHVDNRLVIFLNGETIWDSGIVHDDPALNTFIDITSPLKDHAGHTSELIFEGFNDDYTANGDEGELNPWHFSYRVFKKTINGAGEVVGETDILNPYNEKHLSNPNTRAISNSYQIVLKSGEYKVVSNSLSQQFYK
;
A
#
# COMPACT_ATOMS: atom_id res chain seq x y z
N MET A 1 -18.64 1.41 -20.14
CA MET A 1 -18.25 1.58 -18.73
C MET A 1 -16.74 1.68 -18.67
N LYS A 2 -16.19 2.70 -18.02
CA LYS A 2 -14.74 2.87 -17.81
C LYS A 2 -14.37 2.23 -16.47
N GLN A 3 -13.20 1.58 -16.42
CA GLN A 3 -12.63 1.06 -15.18
C GLN A 3 -11.37 1.86 -14.82
N GLU A 4 -11.26 2.20 -13.56
CA GLU A 4 -10.08 2.82 -12.96
C GLU A 4 -9.66 2.05 -11.71
N TYR A 5 -8.37 2.02 -11.43
CA TYR A 5 -7.77 1.30 -10.31
C TYR A 5 -7.06 2.29 -9.42
N TRP A 6 -7.33 2.20 -8.12
CA TRP A 6 -6.93 3.20 -7.16
C TRP A 6 -6.40 2.53 -5.89
N ILE A 7 -5.44 3.19 -5.26
CA ILE A 7 -5.03 2.93 -3.88
C ILE A 7 -5.59 4.06 -3.04
N ASN A 8 -6.17 3.74 -1.88
CA ASN A 8 -6.46 4.74 -0.86
C ASN A 8 -5.67 4.39 0.39
N VAL A 9 -4.89 5.35 0.88
CA VAL A 9 -4.04 5.23 2.07
C VAL A 9 -4.59 6.13 3.17
N LYS A 10 -4.65 5.59 4.37
CA LYS A 10 -5.05 6.25 5.61
C LYS A 10 -4.11 5.85 6.74
N HIS A 11 -4.14 6.63 7.81
CA HIS A 11 -3.57 6.25 9.10
C HIS A 11 -2.10 5.80 9.06
N VAL A 12 -1.19 6.64 8.58
CA VAL A 12 0.24 6.27 8.43
C VAL A 12 1.04 6.74 9.63
N ASP A 13 1.62 5.81 10.37
CA ASP A 13 2.50 6.05 11.50
C ASP A 13 3.91 5.51 11.17
N ASN A 14 4.91 6.39 11.16
CA ASN A 14 6.22 6.29 10.52
C ASN A 14 6.18 6.52 9.00
N ARG A 15 6.68 5.59 8.17
CA ARG A 15 6.79 5.79 6.73
C ARG A 15 6.26 4.61 5.94
N LEU A 16 5.41 4.89 4.95
CA LEU A 16 4.94 3.94 3.95
C LEU A 16 5.43 4.37 2.57
N VAL A 17 6.12 3.46 1.89
CA VAL A 17 6.50 3.62 0.49
C VAL A 17 5.75 2.58 -0.34
N ILE A 18 5.20 3.01 -1.47
CA ILE A 18 4.45 2.16 -2.39
C ILE A 18 5.20 2.08 -3.72
N PHE A 19 5.48 0.86 -4.14
CA PHE A 19 6.11 0.56 -5.42
C PHE A 19 5.15 -0.15 -6.35
N LEU A 20 5.21 0.18 -7.63
CA LEU A 20 4.51 -0.53 -8.69
C LEU A 20 5.50 -0.78 -9.83
N ASN A 21 5.68 -2.04 -10.21
CA ASN A 21 6.59 -2.46 -11.27
C ASN A 21 8.04 -1.97 -11.07
N GLY A 22 8.49 -1.91 -9.82
CA GLY A 22 9.82 -1.44 -9.44
C GLY A 22 9.97 0.08 -9.33
N GLU A 23 8.93 0.86 -9.66
CA GLU A 23 8.94 2.31 -9.52
C GLU A 23 8.23 2.76 -8.25
N THR A 24 8.77 3.77 -7.56
CA THR A 24 8.09 4.43 -6.44
C THR A 24 6.95 5.28 -6.98
N ILE A 25 5.70 4.88 -6.69
CA ILE A 25 4.51 5.63 -7.11
C ILE A 25 4.00 6.57 -6.01
N TRP A 26 4.38 6.30 -4.76
CA TRP A 26 4.03 7.16 -3.63
C TRP A 26 4.92 6.89 -2.42
N ASP A 27 5.19 7.94 -1.65
CA ASP A 27 5.94 7.92 -0.39
C ASP A 27 5.25 8.88 0.57
N SER A 28 4.90 8.41 1.77
CA SER A 28 4.30 9.26 2.80
C SER A 28 5.28 10.31 3.34
N GLY A 29 6.59 10.09 3.15
CA GLY A 29 7.61 10.69 4.01
C GLY A 29 7.54 10.14 5.43
N ILE A 30 8.37 10.67 6.32
CA ILE A 30 8.32 10.36 7.74
C ILE A 30 7.11 11.10 8.34
N VAL A 31 6.17 10.34 8.89
CA VAL A 31 4.93 10.80 9.50
C VAL A 31 4.87 10.27 10.94
N HIS A 32 4.34 11.06 11.86
CA HIS A 32 4.21 10.68 13.27
C HIS A 32 2.77 10.87 13.75
N ASP A 33 2.42 10.13 14.80
CA ASP A 33 1.15 10.23 15.53
C ASP A 33 -0.08 9.79 14.73
N ASP A 34 0.09 8.94 13.71
CA ASP A 34 -1.00 8.34 12.95
C ASP A 34 -2.07 9.38 12.51
N PRO A 35 -1.71 10.40 11.70
CA PRO A 35 -2.65 11.42 11.32
C PRO A 35 -3.77 10.80 10.49
N ALA A 36 -4.94 11.44 10.53
CA ALA A 36 -6.10 11.08 9.71
C ALA A 36 -5.87 11.39 8.21
N LEU A 37 -4.88 10.73 7.61
CA LEU A 37 -4.55 10.80 6.20
C LEU A 37 -5.69 10.22 5.37
N ASN A 38 -5.93 10.80 4.20
CA ASN A 38 -6.88 10.26 3.22
C ASN A 38 -6.39 10.53 1.80
N THR A 39 -5.38 9.78 1.39
CA THR A 39 -4.70 9.96 0.09
C THR A 39 -5.23 8.97 -0.92
N PHE A 40 -5.44 9.41 -2.17
CA PHE A 40 -5.86 8.57 -3.29
C PHE A 40 -4.80 8.60 -4.39
N ILE A 41 -4.37 7.43 -4.83
CA ILE A 41 -3.31 7.25 -5.82
C ILE A 41 -3.91 6.47 -7.01
N ASP A 42 -3.90 7.06 -8.19
CA ASP A 42 -4.37 6.39 -9.42
C ASP A 42 -3.25 5.46 -9.94
N ILE A 43 -3.58 4.18 -10.10
CA ILE A 43 -2.67 3.16 -10.65
C ILE A 43 -3.17 2.60 -11.99
N THR A 44 -4.17 3.23 -12.61
CA THR A 44 -4.82 2.77 -13.84
C THR A 44 -3.86 2.74 -15.02
N SER A 45 -3.15 3.84 -15.29
CA SER A 45 -2.22 3.91 -16.42
C SER A 45 -1.01 3.01 -16.22
N PRO A 46 -0.32 3.03 -15.05
CA PRO A 46 0.78 2.10 -14.79
C PRO A 46 0.42 0.62 -14.97
N LEU A 47 -0.80 0.20 -14.59
CA LEU A 47 -1.24 -1.17 -14.84
C LEU A 47 -1.49 -1.43 -16.33
N LYS A 48 -2.13 -0.49 -17.04
CA LYS A 48 -2.44 -0.62 -18.49
C LYS A 48 -1.21 -0.67 -19.36
N ASP A 49 -0.20 0.11 -19.04
CA ASP A 49 1.05 0.16 -19.80
C ASP A 49 1.79 -1.20 -19.75
N HIS A 50 1.47 -2.02 -18.74
CA HIS A 50 2.02 -3.36 -18.54
C HIS A 50 0.96 -4.49 -18.62
N ALA A 51 -0.15 -4.29 -19.35
CA ALA A 51 -1.28 -5.23 -19.41
C ALA A 51 -0.92 -6.69 -19.81
N GLY A 52 0.18 -6.89 -20.52
CA GLY A 52 0.68 -8.21 -20.94
C GLY A 52 1.59 -8.92 -19.94
N HIS A 53 1.89 -8.29 -18.81
CA HIS A 53 2.82 -8.79 -17.80
C HIS A 53 2.14 -8.89 -16.42
N THR A 54 2.79 -9.62 -15.51
CA THR A 54 2.43 -9.54 -14.09
C THR A 54 2.98 -8.24 -13.52
N SER A 55 2.11 -7.40 -12.99
CA SER A 55 2.50 -6.20 -12.26
C SER A 55 2.78 -6.54 -10.80
N GLU A 56 3.87 -6.03 -10.26
CA GLU A 56 4.22 -6.18 -8.85
C GLU A 56 3.88 -4.89 -8.10
N LEU A 57 3.01 -5.00 -7.09
CA LEU A 57 2.62 -3.90 -6.21
C LEU A 57 3.15 -4.19 -4.80
N ILE A 58 4.02 -3.34 -4.28
CA ILE A 58 4.65 -3.52 -2.96
C ILE A 58 4.25 -2.36 -2.04
N PHE A 59 3.82 -2.71 -0.83
CA PHE A 59 3.66 -1.79 0.29
C PHE A 59 4.80 -2.06 1.28
N GLU A 60 5.69 -1.09 1.45
CA GLU A 60 6.87 -1.21 2.31
C GLU A 60 6.79 -0.21 3.46
N GLY A 61 6.75 -0.72 4.68
CA GLY A 61 6.72 0.08 5.90
C GLY A 61 8.09 0.17 6.54
N PHE A 62 8.50 1.39 6.84
CA PHE A 62 9.73 1.70 7.56
C PHE A 62 9.37 2.29 8.90
N ASN A 63 10.03 1.79 9.94
CA ASN A 63 9.90 2.29 11.29
C ASN A 63 11.09 3.21 11.57
N ASP A 64 11.07 4.40 10.98
CA ASP A 64 12.16 5.37 11.08
C ASP A 64 12.29 5.94 12.51
N ASP A 65 13.51 6.29 12.93
CA ASP A 65 13.84 6.51 14.35
C ASP A 65 13.01 7.60 15.05
N TYR A 66 12.64 7.31 16.30
CA TYR A 66 11.95 8.20 17.23
C TYR A 66 12.93 8.52 18.37
N THR A 67 14.00 9.27 18.08
CA THR A 67 14.96 9.77 19.08
C THR A 67 15.37 8.76 20.17
N ALA A 68 16.29 7.87 19.84
CA ALA A 68 16.86 6.93 20.80
C ALA A 68 17.64 7.67 21.90
N ASN A 69 17.32 7.38 23.17
CA ASN A 69 18.33 7.43 24.23
C ASN A 69 19.33 6.25 24.14
N GLY A 70 19.32 5.52 23.02
CA GLY A 70 20.32 4.50 22.68
C GLY A 70 20.08 3.14 23.33
N ASP A 71 18.98 2.94 24.06
CA ASP A 71 18.65 1.65 24.64
C ASP A 71 17.96 0.76 23.60
N GLU A 72 18.50 -0.45 23.40
CA GLU A 72 18.05 -1.49 22.45
C GLU A 72 16.62 -2.04 22.73
N GLY A 73 15.82 -1.37 23.55
CA GLY A 73 14.49 -1.80 24.01
C GLY A 73 13.34 -0.83 23.71
N GLU A 74 13.57 0.32 23.05
CA GLU A 74 12.49 1.25 22.70
C GLU A 74 11.78 0.80 21.41
N LEU A 75 10.64 0.13 21.57
CA LEU A 75 9.77 -0.25 20.45
C LEU A 75 8.91 0.93 20.02
N ASN A 76 8.83 1.17 18.71
CA ASN A 76 7.94 2.18 18.15
C ASN A 76 6.64 1.53 17.64
N PRO A 77 5.48 2.14 17.91
CA PRO A 77 4.27 1.80 17.20
C PRO A 77 4.44 2.14 15.72
N TRP A 78 3.96 1.27 14.86
CA TRP A 78 3.83 1.56 13.44
C TRP A 78 2.52 0.99 12.92
N HIS A 79 1.92 1.72 11.98
CA HIS A 79 0.64 1.36 11.38
C HIS A 79 0.49 2.03 10.01
N PHE A 80 -0.13 1.34 9.07
CA PHE A 80 -0.75 2.00 7.93
C PHE A 80 -2.02 1.27 7.54
N SER A 81 -2.99 2.00 6.98
CA SER A 81 -4.18 1.42 6.39
C SER A 81 -4.25 1.73 4.91
N TYR A 82 -4.49 0.70 4.09
CA TYR A 82 -4.73 0.89 2.68
C TYR A 82 -5.90 0.03 2.18
N ARG A 83 -6.44 0.44 1.04
CA ARG A 83 -7.26 -0.40 0.16
C ARG A 83 -6.76 -0.24 -1.26
N VAL A 84 -6.87 -1.31 -2.06
CA VAL A 84 -6.67 -1.23 -3.51
C VAL A 84 -7.96 -1.71 -4.16
N PHE A 85 -8.52 -0.87 -5.02
CA PHE A 85 -9.90 -1.03 -5.45
C PHE A 85 -10.11 -0.54 -6.88
N LYS A 86 -11.10 -1.11 -7.54
CA LYS A 86 -11.58 -0.75 -8.86
C LYS A 86 -12.78 0.18 -8.72
N LYS A 87 -12.76 1.33 -9.41
CA LYS A 87 -13.93 2.18 -9.66
C LYS A 87 -14.53 1.86 -11.02
N THR A 88 -15.84 1.70 -11.08
CA THR A 88 -16.59 1.59 -12.34
C THR A 88 -17.29 2.90 -12.60
N ILE A 89 -17.03 3.49 -13.77
CA ILE A 89 -17.54 4.80 -14.18
C ILE A 89 -18.47 4.64 -15.39
N ASN A 90 -19.64 5.25 -15.31
CA ASN A 90 -20.63 5.21 -16.39
C ASN A 90 -20.30 6.18 -17.53
N GLY A 91 -21.13 6.16 -18.59
CA GLY A 91 -20.96 7.05 -19.76
C GLY A 91 -21.14 8.55 -19.45
N ALA A 92 -21.74 8.88 -18.30
CA ALA A 92 -21.90 10.26 -17.81
C ALA A 92 -20.74 10.72 -16.91
N GLY A 93 -19.77 9.85 -16.62
CA GLY A 93 -18.63 10.16 -15.74
C GLY A 93 -18.88 9.91 -14.25
N GLU A 94 -20.03 9.32 -13.88
CA GLU A 94 -20.37 9.05 -12.48
C GLU A 94 -19.79 7.71 -12.02
N VAL A 95 -19.32 7.65 -10.78
CA VAL A 95 -18.90 6.41 -10.12
C VAL A 95 -20.15 5.61 -9.75
N VAL A 96 -20.33 4.44 -10.37
CA VAL A 96 -21.47 3.55 -10.13
C VAL A 96 -21.13 2.35 -9.26
N GLY A 97 -19.85 2.19 -8.90
CA GLY A 97 -19.43 1.13 -7.98
C GLY A 97 -17.94 1.16 -7.68
N GLU A 98 -17.60 0.71 -6.47
CA GLU A 98 -16.25 0.43 -6.01
C GLU A 98 -16.15 -1.05 -5.61
N THR A 99 -15.03 -1.70 -5.91
CA THR A 99 -14.79 -3.10 -5.50
C THR A 99 -13.32 -3.28 -5.16
N ASP A 100 -13.03 -3.72 -3.95
CA ASP A 100 -11.67 -4.03 -3.53
C ASP A 100 -11.11 -5.21 -4.35
N ILE A 101 -9.85 -5.11 -4.77
CA ILE A 101 -9.18 -6.14 -5.59
C ILE A 101 -8.21 -7.00 -4.78
N LEU A 102 -7.98 -6.63 -3.52
CA LEU A 102 -7.14 -7.37 -2.57
C LEU A 102 -7.65 -7.20 -1.14
N ASN A 103 -7.22 -8.12 -0.28
CA ASN A 103 -7.37 -7.99 1.16
C ASN A 103 -6.09 -7.33 1.71
N PRO A 104 -6.18 -6.11 2.27
CA PRO A 104 -5.02 -5.39 2.75
C PRO A 104 -4.57 -5.91 4.11
N TYR A 105 -3.28 -5.74 4.42
CA TYR A 105 -2.74 -5.96 5.75
C TYR A 105 -2.69 -4.63 6.51
N ASN A 106 -3.69 -4.38 7.36
CA ASN A 106 -3.89 -3.10 8.05
C ASN A 106 -3.76 -3.22 9.59
N GLU A 107 -2.99 -4.20 10.05
CA GLU A 107 -2.78 -4.44 11.48
C GLU A 107 -1.74 -3.46 12.06
N LYS A 108 -1.91 -3.12 13.35
CA LYS A 108 -1.00 -2.23 14.09
C LYS A 108 -0.03 -3.06 14.91
N HIS A 109 1.25 -2.70 14.89
CA HIS A 109 2.30 -3.46 15.56
C HIS A 109 3.34 -2.57 16.22
N LEU A 110 4.21 -3.21 17.00
CA LEU A 110 5.43 -2.67 17.54
C LEU A 110 6.62 -3.26 16.77
N SER A 111 7.59 -2.44 16.40
CA SER A 111 8.85 -2.89 15.81
C SER A 111 10.04 -2.10 16.32
N ASN A 112 11.24 -2.65 16.14
CA ASN A 112 12.48 -1.93 16.41
C ASN A 112 12.63 -0.74 15.45
N PRO A 113 13.11 0.42 15.92
CA PRO A 113 13.40 1.55 15.06
C PRO A 113 14.49 1.20 14.03
N ASN A 114 14.53 1.95 12.93
CA ASN A 114 15.46 1.82 11.81
C ASN A 114 15.42 0.45 11.09
N THR A 115 14.32 -0.28 11.21
CA THR A 115 14.11 -1.53 10.47
C THR A 115 12.96 -1.41 9.49
N ARG A 116 13.03 -2.20 8.41
CA ARG A 116 11.87 -2.45 7.57
C ARG A 116 10.90 -3.35 8.33
N ALA A 117 9.79 -2.79 8.76
CA ALA A 117 8.82 -3.49 9.57
C ALA A 117 7.94 -4.45 8.75
N ILE A 118 7.61 -4.07 7.51
CA ILE A 118 6.78 -4.87 6.62
C ILE A 118 7.19 -4.69 5.16
N SER A 119 7.06 -5.77 4.40
CA SER A 119 7.05 -5.76 2.94
C SER A 119 5.91 -6.65 2.48
N ASN A 120 4.87 -6.04 1.92
CA ASN A 120 3.71 -6.75 1.41
C ASN A 120 3.63 -6.61 -0.11
N SER A 121 4.02 -7.66 -0.84
CA SER A 121 4.05 -7.71 -2.30
C SER A 121 2.83 -8.45 -2.84
N TYR A 122 2.18 -7.87 -3.84
CA TYR A 122 1.05 -8.42 -4.56
C TYR A 122 1.39 -8.55 -6.03
N GLN A 123 1.04 -9.70 -6.62
CA GLN A 123 1.19 -9.96 -8.05
C GLN A 123 -0.18 -9.77 -8.71
N ILE A 124 -0.28 -8.79 -9.60
CA ILE A 124 -1.51 -8.36 -10.27
C ILE A 124 -1.42 -8.71 -11.76
N VAL A 125 -2.45 -9.37 -12.31
CA VAL A 125 -2.53 -9.70 -13.73
C VAL A 125 -3.86 -9.27 -14.33
N LEU A 126 -3.85 -8.87 -15.60
CA LEU A 126 -5.09 -8.65 -16.36
C LEU A 126 -5.70 -10.01 -16.74
N LYS A 127 -6.88 -10.33 -16.21
CA LYS A 127 -7.60 -11.56 -16.51
C LYS A 127 -9.08 -11.28 -16.77
N SER A 128 -9.55 -11.69 -17.94
CA SER A 128 -10.94 -11.47 -18.37
C SER A 128 -11.35 -9.99 -18.36
N GLY A 129 -10.42 -9.10 -18.74
CA GLY A 129 -10.66 -7.66 -18.80
C GLY A 129 -10.58 -6.92 -17.46
N GLU A 130 -10.16 -7.58 -16.38
CA GLU A 130 -10.00 -6.96 -15.06
C GLU A 130 -8.66 -7.30 -14.43
N TYR A 131 -8.04 -6.35 -13.72
CA TYR A 131 -6.84 -6.63 -12.94
C TYR A 131 -7.20 -7.36 -11.65
N LYS A 132 -6.53 -8.49 -11.42
CA LYS A 132 -6.78 -9.37 -10.27
C LYS A 132 -5.46 -9.71 -9.60
N VAL A 133 -5.48 -9.75 -8.26
CA VAL A 133 -4.38 -10.33 -7.49
C VAL A 133 -4.38 -11.85 -7.66
N VAL A 134 -3.23 -12.40 -8.00
CA VAL A 134 -3.02 -13.86 -8.16
C VAL A 134 -2.02 -14.44 -7.17
N SER A 135 -1.22 -13.60 -6.53
CA SER A 135 -0.31 -14.01 -5.47
C SER A 135 -0.08 -12.86 -4.49
N ASN A 136 0.25 -13.22 -3.26
CA ASN A 136 0.62 -12.31 -2.19
C ASN A 136 1.82 -12.90 -1.42
N SER A 137 2.78 -12.04 -1.06
CA SER A 137 3.91 -12.37 -0.20
C SER A 137 4.06 -11.30 0.86
N LEU A 138 3.85 -11.69 2.11
CA LEU A 138 3.97 -10.83 3.28
C LEU A 138 5.21 -11.22 4.07
N SER A 139 6.14 -10.28 4.22
CA SER A 139 7.29 -10.40 5.10
C SER A 139 7.20 -9.35 6.20
N GLN A 140 7.44 -9.76 7.44
CA GLN A 140 7.26 -8.93 8.63
C GLN A 140 8.44 -9.11 9.57
N GLN A 141 8.86 -8.02 10.19
CA GLN A 141 9.87 -8.01 11.25
C GLN A 141 9.26 -7.35 12.49
N PHE A 142 8.64 -8.17 13.33
CA PHE A 142 8.10 -7.73 14.62
C PHE A 142 9.04 -8.09 15.76
N TYR A 143 8.99 -7.28 16.81
CA TYR A 143 9.51 -7.71 18.10
C TYR A 143 8.64 -8.86 18.65
N LYS A 144 9.26 -9.87 19.25
CA LYS A 144 8.56 -11.05 19.81
C LYS A 144 8.09 -10.82 21.23
#